data_AF-A0A7S2IIT9-F1
#
_entry.id   AF-A0A7S2IIT9-F1
#
_cell.length_a   1.000
_cell.length_b   1.000
_cell.length_c   1.000
_cell.angle_alpha   90.00
_cell.angle_beta   90.00
_cell.angle_gamma   90.00
#
_symmetry.space_group_name_H-M   'P 1'
#
loop_
_entity.id
_entity.type
_entity.pdbx_description
1 polymer ?
#
loop_
_entity_poly.entity_id
_entity_poly.type
_entity_poly.pdbx_seq_one_letter_code
_entity_poly.pdbx_strand_id
1 'polypeptide(L)'
;SGESGAGSQRSVSVTWKVHRGKSCQGYADGDATERTLEASKAACMDNEACVAIECATHAENSCSLRANSNLVQYQPTDCYERVDLDASGKPTASGTRVHPMYTKLIQEYPFQPVHTQSGQQVNIIVVRSPMSAGQQKMYEKYKDDILFIGISSFNDYPLDAKSEPTHFCGLFPGFLHMMREPEKKFPSHVATMLMSQSDFSLPEFPPRDYNQPKLYDFTFSNSDCDVHNDCNGWCGWSKNWSFVKQALVTMCGDYKLTGVLVATKDKQGKRACSIPPACHGKITQTTFLTQDAFFKYLRNSRFSFLPQIHDASPRVSTQALALDVPVLMNWHIQGGWKYVNEKTGEFFHDMSDFRPALERILARSKLQGPEGYQPRKWVLENYGNEQSG
;
A
#
# COMPACT_ATOMS: atom_id res chain seq x y z
N SER A 1 32.34 -28.92 -10.22
CA SER A 1 33.29 -27.99 -9.59
C SER A 1 32.48 -26.90 -8.94
N GLY A 2 32.24 -27.03 -7.63
CA GLY A 2 31.52 -26.03 -6.85
C GLY A 2 32.47 -24.95 -6.39
N GLU A 3 32.11 -23.70 -6.63
CA GLU A 3 32.70 -22.54 -5.97
C GLU A 3 31.69 -21.98 -4.99
N SER A 4 31.90 -22.32 -3.72
CA SER A 4 31.31 -21.65 -2.56
C SER A 4 31.95 -20.27 -2.43
N GLY A 5 31.22 -19.22 -2.79
CA GLY A 5 31.59 -17.84 -2.50
C GLY A 5 31.53 -17.60 -0.99
N ALA A 6 32.69 -17.52 -0.35
CA ALA A 6 32.81 -17.08 1.03
C ALA A 6 32.46 -15.57 1.09
N GLY A 7 31.28 -15.27 1.62
CA GLY A 7 30.90 -13.90 1.97
C GLY A 7 31.84 -13.37 3.05
N SER A 8 32.66 -12.39 2.70
CA SER A 8 33.46 -11.61 3.65
C SER A 8 32.50 -10.87 4.58
N GLN A 9 32.20 -11.43 5.75
CA GLN A 9 31.53 -10.72 6.85
C GLN A 9 32.39 -9.49 7.21
N ARG A 10 31.94 -8.30 6.83
CA ARG A 10 32.52 -7.05 7.32
C ARG A 10 32.27 -7.00 8.83
N SER A 11 33.32 -7.01 9.62
CA SER A 11 33.23 -6.80 11.07
C SER A 11 32.76 -5.36 11.32
N VAL A 12 31.49 -5.19 11.62
CA VAL A 12 30.93 -3.91 12.08
C VAL A 12 31.29 -3.76 13.55
N SER A 13 31.94 -2.65 13.92
CA SER A 13 32.25 -2.36 15.33
C SER A 13 31.18 -1.43 15.90
N VAL A 14 30.80 -1.61 17.16
CA VAL A 14 29.68 -0.87 17.79
C VAL A 14 30.18 -0.08 18.99
N THR A 15 29.68 1.14 19.14
CA THR A 15 29.88 1.99 20.31
C THR A 15 28.55 2.45 20.90
N TRP A 16 28.56 2.85 22.17
CA TRP A 16 27.36 3.24 22.90
C TRP A 16 27.46 4.70 23.32
N LYS A 17 26.54 5.53 22.83
CA LYS A 17 26.49 6.95 23.18
C LYS A 17 25.46 7.17 24.28
N VAL A 18 25.91 7.71 25.41
CA VAL A 18 25.05 7.96 26.58
C VAL A 18 24.40 9.35 26.49
N HIS A 19 23.10 9.40 26.71
CA HIS A 19 22.28 10.60 26.78
C HIS A 19 21.58 10.64 28.14
N ARG A 20 22.09 11.46 29.06
CA ARG A 20 21.57 11.52 30.43
C ARG A 20 20.24 12.28 30.53
N GLY A 21 19.34 11.80 31.37
CA GLY A 21 18.00 12.37 31.55
C GLY A 21 17.16 12.32 30.27
N LYS A 22 17.39 11.28 29.45
CA LYS A 22 16.72 11.04 28.18
C LYS A 22 16.20 9.62 28.13
N SER A 23 14.96 9.47 27.68
CA SER A 23 14.35 8.18 27.42
C SER A 23 14.51 7.78 25.95
N CYS A 24 14.86 6.52 25.70
CA CYS A 24 14.70 5.85 24.41
C CYS A 24 13.42 4.99 24.48
N GLN A 25 12.51 5.18 23.54
CA GLN A 25 11.12 4.72 23.64
C GLN A 25 10.90 3.37 22.95
N GLY A 26 9.92 2.61 23.45
CA GLY A 26 9.44 1.35 22.85
C GLY A 26 10.37 0.16 23.11
N TYR A 27 9.86 -0.95 23.62
CA TYR A 27 10.64 -2.16 23.84
C TYR A 27 11.03 -2.83 22.51
N ALA A 28 12.29 -3.24 22.37
CA ALA A 28 12.77 -3.98 21.18
C ALA A 28 12.11 -5.36 21.14
N ASP A 29 11.34 -5.67 20.09
CA ASP A 29 10.55 -6.90 19.95
C ASP A 29 9.69 -7.25 21.19
N GLY A 30 9.21 -6.22 21.89
CA GLY A 30 8.43 -6.40 23.12
C GLY A 30 9.24 -6.88 24.33
N ASP A 31 10.57 -6.96 24.23
CA ASP A 31 11.45 -7.37 25.32
C ASP A 31 11.56 -6.29 26.40
N ALA A 32 10.75 -6.46 27.46
CA ALA A 32 10.75 -5.63 28.65
C ALA A 32 11.61 -6.17 29.79
N THR A 33 12.45 -7.18 29.53
CA THR A 33 13.28 -7.80 30.57
C THR A 33 14.33 -6.83 31.07
N GLU A 34 14.36 -6.60 32.38
CA GLU A 34 15.39 -5.80 33.03
C GLU A 34 16.68 -6.60 33.18
N ARG A 35 17.80 -5.98 32.79
CA ARG A 35 19.14 -6.56 32.87
C ARG A 35 20.13 -5.49 33.32
N THR A 36 21.36 -5.90 33.64
CA THR A 36 22.47 -4.95 33.75
C THR A 36 22.75 -4.30 32.40
N LEU A 37 23.38 -3.13 32.38
CA LEU A 37 23.75 -2.44 31.14
C LEU A 37 24.58 -3.35 30.24
N GLU A 38 25.52 -4.11 30.79
CA GLU A 38 26.39 -4.97 29.97
C GLU A 38 25.66 -6.19 29.43
N ALA A 39 24.73 -6.76 30.19
CA ALA A 39 23.85 -7.81 29.70
C ALA A 39 22.88 -7.28 28.64
N SER A 40 22.37 -6.04 28.80
CA SER A 40 21.55 -5.37 27.80
C SER A 40 22.33 -5.05 26.53
N LYS A 41 23.60 -4.64 26.62
CA LYS A 41 24.46 -4.44 25.43
C LYS A 41 24.63 -5.74 24.66
N ALA A 42 24.94 -6.83 25.35
CA ALA A 42 25.03 -8.15 24.72
C ALA A 42 23.69 -8.56 24.08
N ALA A 43 22.58 -8.49 24.83
CA ALA A 43 21.26 -8.84 24.33
C ALA A 43 20.81 -7.95 23.14
N CYS A 44 21.20 -6.68 23.12
CA CYS A 44 20.91 -5.77 22.01
C CYS A 44 21.70 -6.15 20.74
N MET A 45 22.90 -6.71 20.87
CA MET A 45 23.66 -7.19 19.71
C MET A 45 23.01 -8.42 19.08
N ASP A 46 22.28 -9.21 19.88
CA ASP A 46 21.55 -10.41 19.44
C ASP A 46 20.08 -10.11 19.06
N ASN A 47 19.62 -8.86 19.19
CA ASN A 47 18.27 -8.42 18.88
C ASN A 47 18.30 -7.36 17.77
N GLU A 48 17.88 -7.74 16.56
CA GLU A 48 17.91 -6.85 15.39
C GLU A 48 17.01 -5.62 15.51
N ALA A 49 15.96 -5.68 16.34
CA ALA A 49 15.10 -4.53 16.62
C ALA A 49 15.72 -3.56 17.64
N CYS A 50 16.79 -3.94 18.33
CA CYS A 50 17.38 -3.13 19.37
C CYS A 50 18.37 -2.08 18.83
N VAL A 51 18.06 -0.80 19.08
CA VAL A 51 18.87 0.36 18.65
C VAL A 51 19.28 1.26 19.81
N ALA A 52 18.74 1.03 21.00
CA ALA A 52 19.14 1.72 22.20
C ALA A 52 18.86 0.85 23.44
N ILE A 53 19.42 1.25 24.57
CA ILE A 53 19.16 0.66 25.88
C ILE A 53 18.74 1.79 26.80
N GLU A 54 17.64 1.60 27.52
CA GLU A 54 17.22 2.53 28.56
C GLU A 54 17.56 1.96 29.92
N CYS A 55 18.23 2.75 30.75
CA CYS A 55 18.50 2.42 32.14
C CYS A 55 17.91 3.50 33.06
N ALA A 56 17.59 3.14 34.30
CA ALA A 56 17.32 4.16 35.32
C ALA A 56 18.54 5.09 35.49
N THR A 57 18.30 6.38 35.65
CA THR A 57 19.38 7.38 35.74
C THR A 57 20.31 7.05 36.92
N HIS A 58 21.61 7.00 36.63
CA HIS A 58 22.66 6.56 37.56
C HIS A 58 22.58 5.10 38.04
N ALA A 59 21.78 4.24 37.40
CA ALA A 59 21.63 2.84 37.75
C ALA A 59 21.82 1.92 36.52
N GLU A 60 22.96 1.24 36.46
CA GLU A 60 23.32 0.33 35.36
C GLU A 60 22.88 -1.12 35.60
N ASN A 61 22.08 -1.37 36.63
CA ASN A 61 21.58 -2.70 37.00
C ASN A 61 20.13 -2.96 36.56
N SER A 62 19.45 -1.95 36.03
CA SER A 62 18.02 -2.00 35.66
C SER A 62 17.83 -1.35 34.30
N CYS A 63 18.14 -2.09 33.25
CA CYS A 63 18.14 -1.62 31.86
C CYS A 63 17.28 -2.53 30.97
N SER A 64 16.62 -1.96 29.97
CA SER A 64 15.80 -2.69 28.99
C SER A 64 16.14 -2.29 27.56
N LEU A 65 15.85 -3.18 26.60
CA LEU A 65 16.16 -2.97 25.19
C LEU A 65 15.12 -2.06 24.54
N ARG A 66 15.56 -1.16 23.67
CA ARG A 66 14.70 -0.16 23.03
C ARG A 66 14.75 -0.24 21.50
N ALA A 67 13.57 -0.20 20.91
CA ALA A 67 13.34 -0.18 19.47
C ALA A 67 13.54 1.20 18.84
N ASN A 68 13.65 2.28 19.63
CA ASN A 68 13.86 3.62 19.11
C ASN A 68 14.91 4.36 19.92
N SER A 69 15.79 5.09 19.23
CA SER A 69 16.70 6.07 19.84
C SER A 69 16.12 7.49 19.88
N ASN A 70 14.79 7.63 19.75
CA ASN A 70 14.10 8.92 19.86
C ASN A 70 14.27 9.50 21.27
N LEU A 71 15.15 10.48 21.42
CA LEU A 71 15.55 11.06 22.71
C LEU A 71 14.47 11.99 23.27
N VAL A 72 13.62 11.47 24.14
CA VAL A 72 12.62 12.27 24.88
C VAL A 72 13.23 12.80 26.18
N GLN A 73 12.98 14.05 26.55
CA GLN A 73 13.38 14.57 27.86
C GLN A 73 12.66 13.79 28.97
N TYR A 74 13.42 13.03 29.77
CA TYR A 74 12.87 12.25 30.88
C TYR A 74 13.95 12.01 31.93
N GLN A 75 13.93 12.83 32.98
CA GLN A 75 14.96 12.84 34.04
C GLN A 75 15.19 11.49 34.76
N PRO A 76 14.19 10.59 34.90
CA PRO A 76 14.42 9.32 35.60
C PRO A 76 15.23 8.26 34.82
N THR A 77 15.50 8.43 33.52
CA THR A 77 16.25 7.45 32.73
C THR A 77 17.38 8.05 31.92
N ASP A 78 18.39 7.23 31.67
CA ASP A 78 19.50 7.50 30.75
C ASP A 78 19.38 6.59 29.52
N CYS A 79 19.54 7.16 28.33
CA CYS A 79 19.47 6.45 27.05
C CYS A 79 20.89 6.15 26.54
N TYR A 80 21.17 4.88 26.25
CA TYR A 80 22.39 4.41 25.63
C TYR A 80 22.08 4.05 24.18
N GLU A 81 22.35 4.97 23.28
CA GLU A 81 22.14 4.82 21.84
C GLU A 81 23.23 3.94 21.23
N ARG A 82 22.82 2.94 20.44
CA ARG A 82 23.72 2.11 19.65
C ARG A 82 24.24 2.90 18.45
N VAL A 83 25.55 2.97 18.30
CA VAL A 83 26.22 3.65 17.18
C VAL A 83 27.16 2.67 16.50
N ASP A 84 26.76 2.16 15.34
CA ASP A 84 27.64 1.29 14.55
C ASP A 84 28.69 2.13 13.81
N LEU A 85 29.91 1.60 13.72
CA LEU A 85 31.07 2.25 13.10
C LEU A 85 31.49 1.50 11.82
N ASP A 86 31.98 2.25 10.83
CA ASP A 86 32.55 1.68 9.61
C ASP A 86 33.96 1.11 9.85
N ALA A 87 34.56 0.54 8.81
CA ALA A 87 35.91 0.00 8.85
C ALA A 87 36.99 1.06 9.17
N SER A 88 36.68 2.35 9.08
CA SER A 88 37.56 3.46 9.45
C SER A 88 37.32 3.98 10.87
N GLY A 89 36.40 3.36 11.62
CA GLY A 89 36.00 3.76 12.97
C GLY A 89 35.09 4.99 13.02
N LYS A 90 34.53 5.42 11.88
CA LYS A 90 33.58 6.54 11.84
C LYS A 90 32.15 6.03 12.08
N PRO A 91 31.30 6.78 12.80
CA PRO A 91 29.89 6.46 12.91
C PRO A 91 29.27 6.29 11.53
N THR A 92 28.75 5.09 11.28
CA THR A 92 27.84 4.84 10.18
C THR A 92 26.49 5.41 10.55
N ALA A 93 25.70 5.83 9.57
CA ALA A 93 24.32 6.27 9.77
C ALA A 93 23.36 5.11 10.18
N SER A 94 23.89 4.08 10.84
CA SER A 94 23.23 2.84 11.23
C SER A 94 22.59 2.91 12.62
N GLY A 95 22.86 3.98 13.40
CA GLY A 95 21.92 4.45 14.41
C GLY A 95 20.93 5.40 13.73
N THR A 96 19.79 4.89 13.27
CA THR A 96 18.75 5.59 12.49
C THR A 96 18.08 6.71 13.27
N ARG A 97 18.83 7.77 13.60
CA ARG A 97 18.21 9.03 14.00
C ARG A 97 17.57 9.62 12.75
N VAL A 98 16.25 9.43 12.65
CA VAL A 98 15.46 10.14 11.65
C VAL A 98 15.71 11.64 11.78
N HIS A 99 15.80 12.30 10.62
CA HIS A 99 16.03 13.72 10.54
C HIS A 99 14.98 14.45 11.40
N PRO A 100 15.32 15.51 12.17
CA PRO A 100 14.37 16.14 13.11
C PRO A 100 13.06 16.63 12.48
N MET A 101 13.06 16.87 11.17
CA MET A 101 11.87 17.29 10.42
C MET A 101 11.02 16.14 9.87
N TYR A 102 11.49 14.90 9.96
CA TYR A 102 10.84 13.72 9.36
C TYR A 102 9.39 13.58 9.81
N THR A 103 9.14 13.61 11.13
CA THR A 103 7.79 13.50 11.71
C THR A 103 6.86 14.62 11.23
N LYS A 104 7.38 15.82 10.97
CA LYS A 104 6.58 16.93 10.43
C LYS A 104 6.28 16.72 8.95
N LEU A 105 7.25 16.24 8.17
CA LEU A 105 7.06 15.99 6.74
C LEU A 105 5.99 14.93 6.49
N ILE A 106 6.00 13.82 7.21
CA ILE A 106 5.03 12.73 7.00
C ILE A 106 3.59 13.09 7.44
N GLN A 107 3.35 14.28 7.98
CA GLN A 107 2.00 14.83 8.19
C GLN A 107 1.40 15.39 6.89
N GLU A 108 2.23 15.68 5.89
CA GLU A 108 1.80 16.13 4.57
C GLU A 108 1.29 14.94 3.73
N TYR A 109 0.13 15.10 3.11
CA TYR A 109 -0.52 14.03 2.33
C TYR A 109 0.39 13.31 1.31
N PRO A 110 1.26 13.99 0.55
CA PRO A 110 2.12 13.32 -0.42
C PRO A 110 3.22 12.47 0.19
N PHE A 111 3.65 12.74 1.43
CA PHE A 111 4.83 12.14 2.03
C PHE A 111 4.42 10.95 2.89
N GLN A 112 4.83 9.75 2.54
CA GLN A 112 4.57 8.56 3.35
C GLN A 112 5.87 8.02 3.95
N PRO A 113 5.81 7.56 5.21
CA PRO A 113 6.97 7.00 5.88
C PRO A 113 7.35 5.64 5.29
N VAL A 114 8.62 5.29 5.42
CA VAL A 114 9.15 3.95 5.20
C VAL A 114 9.65 3.42 6.54
N HIS A 115 9.38 2.15 6.81
CA HIS A 115 9.79 1.48 8.04
C HIS A 115 10.71 0.29 7.72
N THR A 116 11.59 -0.05 8.65
CA THR A 116 12.32 -1.33 8.65
C THR A 116 11.36 -2.47 8.97
N GLN A 117 11.85 -3.70 8.85
CA GLN A 117 11.13 -4.91 9.30
C GLN A 117 10.76 -4.86 10.80
N SER A 118 11.61 -4.23 11.62
CA SER A 118 11.35 -4.00 13.06
C SER A 118 10.39 -2.83 13.34
N GLY A 119 9.82 -2.19 12.29
CA GLY A 119 8.88 -1.08 12.42
C GLY A 119 9.51 0.29 12.66
N GLN A 120 10.84 0.41 12.56
CA GLN A 120 11.54 1.67 12.78
C GLN A 120 11.49 2.57 11.56
N GLN A 121 11.27 3.86 11.75
CA GLN A 121 11.33 4.84 10.66
C GLN A 121 12.77 5.05 10.19
N VAL A 122 12.93 5.21 8.88
CA VAL A 122 14.22 5.52 8.24
C VAL A 122 14.17 6.86 7.51
N ASN A 123 15.32 7.46 7.17
CA ASN A 123 15.41 8.71 6.40
C ASN A 123 15.06 8.52 4.91
N ILE A 124 13.95 7.83 4.64
CA ILE A 124 13.37 7.61 3.32
C ILE A 124 11.90 8.03 3.39
N ILE A 125 11.47 8.84 2.43
CA ILE A 125 10.07 9.24 2.25
C ILE A 125 9.65 8.86 0.83
N VAL A 126 8.55 8.12 0.72
CA VAL A 126 7.91 7.87 -0.59
C VAL A 126 6.89 8.98 -0.89
N VAL A 127 6.93 9.52 -2.10
CA VAL A 127 6.04 10.60 -2.57
C VAL A 127 4.93 10.00 -3.43
N ARG A 128 3.69 10.03 -2.92
CA ARG A 128 2.53 9.30 -3.49
C ARG A 128 1.60 10.12 -4.38
N SER A 129 1.81 11.43 -4.45
CA SER A 129 0.93 12.35 -5.18
C SER A 129 1.67 13.61 -5.60
N PRO A 130 1.10 14.42 -6.52
CA PRO A 130 1.62 15.75 -6.80
C PRO A 130 1.74 16.58 -5.52
N MET A 131 2.82 17.36 -5.44
CA MET A 131 3.08 18.29 -4.35
C MET A 131 2.54 19.68 -4.68
N SER A 132 1.91 20.33 -3.70
CA SER A 132 1.65 21.78 -3.74
C SER A 132 2.94 22.59 -3.70
N ALA A 133 2.89 23.89 -4.01
CA ALA A 133 4.06 24.76 -3.95
C ALA A 133 4.72 24.79 -2.56
N GLY A 134 3.94 24.66 -1.48
CA GLY A 134 4.47 24.58 -0.12
C GLY A 134 5.24 23.27 0.12
N GLN A 135 4.68 22.15 -0.32
CA GLN A 135 5.29 20.83 -0.18
C GLN A 135 6.54 20.68 -1.06
N GLN A 136 6.56 21.28 -2.25
CA GLN A 136 7.76 21.35 -3.09
C GLN A 136 8.91 22.09 -2.38
N LYS A 137 8.62 23.22 -1.73
CA LYS A 137 9.63 23.93 -0.92
C LYS A 137 10.16 23.08 0.24
N MET A 138 9.30 22.23 0.84
CA MET A 138 9.75 21.29 1.87
C MET A 138 10.67 20.22 1.29
N TYR A 139 10.29 19.61 0.16
CA TYR A 139 11.13 18.66 -0.56
C TYR A 139 12.49 19.26 -0.89
N GLU A 140 12.53 20.41 -1.57
CA GLU A 140 13.79 21.06 -1.98
C GLU A 140 14.70 21.38 -0.79
N LYS A 141 14.12 21.71 0.36
CA LYS A 141 14.88 22.03 1.56
C LYS A 141 15.55 20.79 2.20
N TYR A 142 14.94 19.61 2.10
CA TYR A 142 15.38 18.41 2.85
C TYR A 142 15.83 17.24 1.96
N LYS A 143 15.76 17.36 0.64
CA LYS A 143 16.10 16.29 -0.31
C LYS A 143 17.55 15.79 -0.23
N ASP A 144 18.45 16.60 0.33
CA ASP A 144 19.86 16.24 0.49
C ASP A 144 20.12 15.53 1.84
N ASP A 145 19.18 15.62 2.80
CA ASP A 145 19.26 14.99 4.14
C ASP A 145 18.34 13.75 4.27
N ILE A 146 17.26 13.70 3.47
CA ILE A 146 16.25 12.64 3.46
C ILE A 146 16.11 12.16 2.03
N LEU A 147 16.18 10.84 1.82
CA LEU A 147 15.96 10.25 0.50
C LEU A 147 14.47 10.29 0.16
N PHE A 148 14.10 11.08 -0.85
CA PHE A 148 12.76 11.02 -1.43
C PHE A 148 12.76 10.13 -2.67
N ILE A 149 11.81 9.21 -2.75
CA ILE A 149 11.54 8.41 -3.94
C ILE A 149 10.06 8.51 -4.31
N GLY A 150 9.71 8.35 -5.59
CA GLY A 150 8.31 8.40 -6.00
C GLY A 150 7.61 7.05 -5.87
N ILE A 151 6.27 7.06 -5.70
CA ILE A 151 5.43 5.85 -5.75
C ILE A 151 4.10 6.12 -6.46
N SER A 152 3.73 5.23 -7.39
CA SER A 152 2.41 5.23 -8.03
C SER A 152 1.30 5.00 -7.00
N SER A 153 0.36 5.93 -6.88
CA SER A 153 -0.73 5.87 -5.90
C SER A 153 -1.97 6.68 -6.30
N PHE A 154 -1.81 7.98 -6.56
CA PHE A 154 -2.93 8.90 -6.76
C PHE A 154 -3.30 9.08 -8.24
N ASN A 155 -4.48 8.60 -8.66
CA ASN A 155 -4.97 8.70 -10.05
C ASN A 155 -3.88 8.30 -11.06
N ASP A 156 -3.49 9.18 -11.97
CA ASP A 156 -2.47 8.94 -12.99
C ASP A 156 -1.02 9.19 -12.53
N TYR A 157 -0.79 9.63 -11.28
CA TYR A 157 0.54 9.99 -10.79
C TYR A 157 1.57 8.85 -10.97
N PRO A 158 2.77 9.13 -11.55
CA PRO A 158 3.36 10.45 -11.83
C PRO A 158 3.08 11.04 -13.22
N LEU A 159 2.20 10.42 -14.00
CA LEU A 159 1.78 10.92 -15.31
C LEU A 159 0.64 11.93 -15.18
N ASP A 160 0.31 12.56 -16.30
CA ASP A 160 -0.95 13.30 -16.43
C ASP A 160 -2.10 12.38 -16.90
N ALA A 161 -3.30 12.96 -17.01
CA ALA A 161 -4.50 12.24 -17.46
C ALA A 161 -4.41 11.70 -18.90
N LYS A 162 -3.44 12.15 -19.70
CA LYS A 162 -3.16 11.66 -21.06
C LYS A 162 -2.07 10.59 -21.07
N SER A 163 -1.61 10.16 -19.89
CA SER A 163 -0.50 9.23 -19.72
C SER A 163 0.85 9.80 -20.20
N GLU A 164 1.00 11.13 -20.20
CA GLU A 164 2.25 11.78 -20.55
C GLU A 164 3.14 12.01 -19.32
N PRO A 165 4.47 11.85 -19.45
CA PRO A 165 5.40 12.12 -18.35
C PRO A 165 5.29 13.55 -17.85
N THR A 166 5.23 13.70 -16.52
CA THR A 166 5.36 15.00 -15.88
C THR A 166 6.76 15.17 -15.29
N HIS A 167 7.08 16.37 -14.79
CA HIS A 167 8.35 16.63 -14.10
C HIS A 167 8.61 15.65 -12.92
N PHE A 168 7.55 15.09 -12.29
CA PHE A 168 7.70 14.11 -11.21
C PHE A 168 8.39 12.81 -11.66
N CYS A 169 8.34 12.47 -12.95
CA CYS A 169 9.04 11.29 -13.47
C CYS A 169 10.56 11.42 -13.37
N GLY A 170 11.11 12.64 -13.44
CA GLY A 170 12.56 12.89 -13.35
C GLY A 170 13.02 13.49 -12.02
N LEU A 171 12.09 13.80 -11.12
CA LEU A 171 12.36 14.58 -9.91
C LEU A 171 13.14 13.79 -8.85
N PHE A 172 12.91 12.49 -8.76
CA PHE A 172 13.48 11.63 -7.73
C PHE A 172 14.52 10.66 -8.33
N PRO A 173 15.53 10.23 -7.55
CA PRO A 173 16.51 9.24 -8.00
C PRO A 173 15.91 7.85 -8.21
N GLY A 174 14.74 7.56 -7.62
CA GLY A 174 14.05 6.29 -7.78
C GLY A 174 12.53 6.42 -7.79
N PHE A 175 11.86 5.49 -8.45
CA PHE A 175 10.41 5.46 -8.58
C PHE A 175 9.82 4.04 -8.55
N LEU A 176 8.88 3.82 -7.64
CA LEU A 176 8.05 2.62 -7.55
C LEU A 176 6.83 2.79 -8.46
N HIS A 177 6.81 2.13 -9.61
CA HIS A 177 5.85 2.38 -10.70
C HIS A 177 4.87 1.23 -10.92
N MET A 178 3.80 1.53 -11.67
CA MET A 178 2.87 0.54 -12.22
C MET A 178 2.75 0.58 -13.76
N MET A 179 3.65 1.29 -14.44
CA MET A 179 3.66 1.39 -15.89
C MET A 179 4.11 0.08 -16.55
N ARG A 180 3.53 -0.26 -17.70
CA ARG A 180 3.94 -1.41 -18.53
C ARG A 180 5.29 -1.20 -19.23
N GLU A 181 5.58 0.06 -19.59
CA GLU A 181 6.78 0.46 -20.34
C GLU A 181 7.47 1.64 -19.62
N PRO A 182 8.01 1.43 -18.40
CA PRO A 182 8.58 2.49 -17.59
C PRO A 182 9.73 3.23 -18.28
N GLU A 183 10.53 2.54 -19.10
CA GLU A 183 11.67 3.09 -19.84
C GLU A 183 11.27 4.16 -20.87
N LYS A 184 10.01 4.17 -21.31
CA LYS A 184 9.48 5.22 -22.20
C LYS A 184 9.02 6.47 -21.44
N LYS A 185 8.87 6.38 -20.13
CA LYS A 185 8.23 7.41 -19.29
C LYS A 185 9.21 8.03 -18.29
N PHE A 186 10.13 7.24 -17.77
CA PHE A 186 11.15 7.67 -16.84
C PHE A 186 12.47 7.97 -17.56
N PRO A 187 13.16 9.06 -17.20
CA PRO A 187 14.53 9.30 -17.63
C PRO A 187 15.48 8.17 -17.17
N SER A 188 16.57 7.94 -17.92
CA SER A 188 17.52 6.86 -17.64
C SER A 188 18.25 6.96 -16.31
N HIS A 189 18.29 8.15 -15.69
CA HIS A 189 18.91 8.35 -14.37
C HIS A 189 18.01 7.91 -13.20
N VAL A 190 16.74 7.58 -13.47
CA VAL A 190 15.78 7.20 -12.43
C VAL A 190 15.72 5.68 -12.32
N ALA A 191 16.09 5.16 -11.14
CA ALA A 191 15.94 3.74 -10.86
C ALA A 191 14.44 3.40 -10.73
N THR A 192 13.99 2.37 -11.46
CA THR A 192 12.57 2.00 -11.47
C THR A 192 12.37 0.59 -10.92
N MET A 193 11.26 0.40 -10.20
CA MET A 193 10.83 -0.90 -9.70
C MET A 193 9.30 -1.03 -9.84
N LEU A 194 8.83 -2.18 -10.33
CA LEU A 194 7.41 -2.45 -10.51
C LEU A 194 6.72 -2.72 -9.16
N MET A 195 6.37 -1.65 -8.45
CA MET A 195 5.82 -1.67 -7.10
C MET A 195 4.85 -0.51 -6.88
N SER A 196 3.79 -0.71 -6.10
CA SER A 196 2.86 0.37 -5.75
C SER A 196 2.31 0.25 -4.34
N GLN A 197 1.60 1.29 -3.90
CA GLN A 197 0.99 1.29 -2.58
C GLN A 197 -0.03 0.15 -2.36
N SER A 198 -0.63 -0.37 -3.43
CA SER A 198 -1.58 -1.48 -3.38
C SER A 198 -0.92 -2.81 -3.02
N ASP A 199 0.39 -2.94 -3.21
CA ASP A 199 1.17 -4.12 -2.81
C ASP A 199 1.16 -4.32 -1.29
N PHE A 200 0.94 -3.25 -0.52
CA PHE A 200 0.92 -3.23 0.95
C PHE A 200 -0.49 -3.14 1.53
N SER A 201 -1.53 -3.34 0.70
CA SER A 201 -2.94 -3.10 1.09
C SER A 201 -3.74 -4.39 1.32
N LEU A 202 -3.07 -5.49 1.63
CA LEU A 202 -3.70 -6.79 1.81
C LEU A 202 -4.42 -6.84 3.17
N PRO A 203 -5.74 -7.06 3.21
CA PRO A 203 -6.49 -7.11 4.44
C PRO A 203 -6.31 -8.45 5.16
N GLU A 204 -6.13 -8.41 6.48
CA GLU A 204 -6.16 -9.59 7.34
C GLU A 204 -7.60 -10.06 7.56
N PHE A 205 -8.03 -11.06 6.79
CA PHE A 205 -9.38 -11.63 6.88
C PHE A 205 -9.33 -13.15 6.87
N PRO A 206 -10.28 -13.85 7.54
CA PRO A 206 -10.36 -15.29 7.47
C PRO A 206 -10.60 -15.77 6.02
N PRO A 207 -10.13 -16.98 5.66
CA PRO A 207 -10.42 -17.60 4.37
C PRO A 207 -11.91 -17.63 4.05
N ARG A 208 -12.23 -17.73 2.75
CA ARG A 208 -13.62 -17.89 2.30
C ARG A 208 -14.20 -19.22 2.79
N ASP A 209 -15.41 -19.17 3.33
CA ASP A 209 -16.24 -20.34 3.54
C ASP A 209 -16.99 -20.66 2.23
N TYR A 210 -16.61 -21.74 1.55
CA TYR A 210 -17.21 -22.13 0.28
C TYR A 210 -18.60 -22.76 0.43
N ASN A 211 -19.04 -23.07 1.66
CA ASN A 211 -20.40 -23.52 1.92
C ASN A 211 -21.40 -22.34 1.91
N GLN A 212 -20.91 -21.11 2.02
CA GLN A 212 -21.75 -19.92 1.93
C GLN A 212 -21.87 -19.46 0.47
N PRO A 213 -23.10 -19.41 -0.09
CA PRO A 213 -23.30 -18.91 -1.43
C PRO A 213 -22.99 -17.41 -1.50
N LYS A 214 -22.50 -16.96 -2.66
CA LYS A 214 -22.37 -15.53 -2.94
C LYS A 214 -23.76 -14.92 -3.11
N LEU A 215 -23.99 -13.76 -2.49
CA LEU A 215 -25.28 -13.05 -2.53
C LEU A 215 -25.42 -12.15 -3.75
N TYR A 216 -24.30 -11.74 -4.34
CA TYR A 216 -24.25 -10.84 -5.48
C TYR A 216 -23.33 -11.41 -6.57
N ASP A 217 -23.58 -11.04 -7.82
CA ASP A 217 -22.65 -11.37 -8.89
C ASP A 217 -21.42 -10.47 -8.86
N PHE A 218 -21.59 -9.17 -8.61
CA PHE A 218 -20.47 -8.23 -8.63
C PHE A 218 -20.56 -7.11 -7.60
N THR A 219 -19.38 -6.57 -7.23
CA THR A 219 -19.25 -5.30 -6.52
C THR A 219 -18.44 -4.32 -7.34
N PHE A 220 -18.88 -3.07 -7.39
CA PHE A 220 -18.15 -1.92 -7.91
C PHE A 220 -17.95 -0.91 -6.77
N SER A 221 -16.72 -0.43 -6.60
CA SER A 221 -16.40 0.60 -5.61
C SER A 221 -16.22 1.95 -6.29
N ASN A 222 -17.17 2.85 -6.05
CA ASN A 222 -16.97 4.26 -6.36
C ASN A 222 -16.18 4.96 -5.23
N SER A 223 -16.00 6.28 -5.35
CA SER A 223 -15.51 7.15 -4.26
C SER A 223 -16.62 8.10 -3.77
N ASP A 224 -16.29 9.11 -2.96
CA ASP A 224 -17.22 10.19 -2.57
C ASP A 224 -17.60 11.03 -3.80
N CYS A 225 -18.58 10.54 -4.56
CA CYS A 225 -18.99 11.07 -5.85
C CYS A 225 -20.00 12.21 -5.73
N ASP A 226 -20.02 13.11 -6.72
CA ASP A 226 -21.05 14.13 -6.83
C ASP A 226 -22.37 13.50 -7.31
N VAL A 227 -23.12 12.96 -6.36
CA VAL A 227 -24.43 12.34 -6.61
C VAL A 227 -25.46 13.36 -7.10
N HIS A 228 -25.30 14.64 -6.79
CA HIS A 228 -26.20 15.69 -7.25
C HIS A 228 -26.08 15.93 -8.76
N ASN A 229 -24.90 15.65 -9.32
CA ASN A 229 -24.65 15.70 -10.75
C ASN A 229 -24.60 14.30 -11.39
N ASP A 230 -25.36 13.32 -10.88
CA ASP A 230 -25.41 11.95 -11.42
C ASP A 230 -24.04 11.24 -11.47
N CYS A 231 -23.22 11.46 -10.44
CA CYS A 231 -21.83 11.03 -10.39
C CYS A 231 -20.96 11.62 -11.52
N ASN A 232 -21.42 12.64 -12.27
CA ASN A 232 -20.61 13.32 -13.27
C ASN A 232 -19.70 14.35 -12.56
N GLY A 233 -18.40 14.10 -12.56
CA GLY A 233 -17.40 14.90 -11.87
C GLY A 233 -16.09 14.16 -11.75
N TRP A 234 -15.17 14.64 -10.91
CA TRP A 234 -13.85 14.02 -10.73
C TRP A 234 -13.93 12.53 -10.37
N CYS A 235 -14.82 12.18 -9.44
CA CYS A 235 -15.00 10.79 -9.01
C CYS A 235 -15.57 9.89 -10.13
N GLY A 236 -16.57 10.35 -10.87
CA GLY A 236 -17.10 9.58 -12.01
C GLY A 236 -16.11 9.46 -13.16
N TRP A 237 -15.30 10.49 -13.41
CA TRP A 237 -14.20 10.42 -14.36
C TRP A 237 -13.15 9.39 -13.92
N SER A 238 -12.68 9.45 -12.66
CA SER A 238 -11.65 8.55 -12.16
C SER A 238 -12.11 7.09 -12.08
N LYS A 239 -13.39 6.86 -11.72
CA LYS A 239 -13.99 5.52 -11.63
C LYS A 239 -14.72 5.07 -12.90
N ASN A 240 -14.60 5.83 -14.00
CA ASN A 240 -15.16 5.52 -15.31
C ASN A 240 -16.68 5.24 -15.29
N TRP A 241 -17.43 6.10 -14.61
CA TRP A 241 -18.87 5.96 -14.38
C TRP A 241 -19.69 5.93 -15.67
N SER A 242 -19.26 6.65 -16.71
CA SER A 242 -19.90 6.59 -18.03
C SER A 242 -19.85 5.18 -18.62
N PHE A 243 -18.72 4.49 -18.52
CA PHE A 243 -18.60 3.09 -18.93
C PHE A 243 -19.38 2.16 -18.00
N VAL A 244 -19.35 2.39 -16.67
CA VAL A 244 -20.15 1.61 -15.71
C VAL A 244 -21.62 1.58 -16.14
N LYS A 245 -22.21 2.73 -16.51
CA LYS A 245 -23.60 2.78 -16.98
C LYS A 245 -23.83 1.93 -18.24
N GLN A 246 -22.88 1.90 -19.17
CA GLN A 246 -22.96 1.05 -20.37
C GLN A 246 -22.86 -0.43 -20.03
N ALA A 247 -21.86 -0.82 -19.23
CA ALA A 247 -21.66 -2.18 -18.76
C ALA A 247 -22.87 -2.70 -17.99
N LEU A 248 -23.49 -1.86 -17.16
CA LEU A 248 -24.71 -2.19 -16.40
C LEU A 248 -25.90 -2.57 -17.30
N VAL A 249 -26.04 -1.96 -18.49
CA VAL A 249 -27.07 -2.37 -19.46
C VAL A 249 -26.88 -3.83 -19.85
N THR A 250 -25.66 -4.25 -20.16
CA THR A 250 -25.36 -5.64 -20.49
C THR A 250 -25.49 -6.56 -19.27
N MET A 251 -24.87 -6.20 -18.14
CA MET A 251 -24.85 -7.02 -16.93
C MET A 251 -26.26 -7.27 -16.38
N CYS A 252 -27.06 -6.21 -16.17
CA CYS A 252 -28.41 -6.35 -15.64
C CYS A 252 -29.42 -6.74 -16.72
N GLY A 253 -29.26 -6.23 -17.94
CA GLY A 253 -30.22 -6.41 -19.04
C GLY A 253 -30.13 -7.79 -19.65
N ASP A 254 -28.97 -8.18 -20.14
CA ASP A 254 -28.81 -9.42 -20.90
C ASP A 254 -28.53 -10.59 -19.96
N TYR A 255 -27.59 -10.41 -19.03
CA TYR A 255 -27.15 -11.47 -18.11
C TYR A 255 -27.94 -11.53 -16.81
N LYS A 256 -28.83 -10.57 -16.57
CA LYS A 256 -29.68 -10.48 -15.37
C LYS A 256 -28.90 -10.49 -14.05
N LEU A 257 -27.66 -10.02 -14.06
CA LEU A 257 -26.78 -10.01 -12.89
C LEU A 257 -27.31 -9.08 -11.80
N THR A 258 -27.05 -9.48 -10.56
CA THR A 258 -27.25 -8.68 -9.35
C THR A 258 -25.94 -8.11 -8.86
N GLY A 259 -25.95 -6.93 -8.26
CA GLY A 259 -24.70 -6.29 -7.86
C GLY A 259 -24.83 -5.20 -6.83
N VAL A 260 -23.67 -4.77 -6.35
CA VAL A 260 -23.53 -3.71 -5.35
C VAL A 260 -22.71 -2.57 -5.93
N LEU A 261 -23.28 -1.36 -5.94
CA LEU A 261 -22.59 -0.14 -6.30
C LEU A 261 -22.34 0.67 -5.02
N VAL A 262 -21.07 0.71 -4.61
CA VAL A 262 -20.66 1.36 -3.36
C VAL A 262 -20.39 2.83 -3.60
N ALA A 263 -20.81 3.69 -2.66
CA ALA A 263 -20.65 5.14 -2.71
C ALA A 263 -21.31 5.80 -3.94
N THR A 264 -22.49 5.30 -4.34
CA THR A 264 -23.32 5.92 -5.39
C THR A 264 -24.58 6.57 -4.82
N LYS A 265 -24.65 6.77 -3.50
CA LYS A 265 -25.65 7.56 -2.80
C LYS A 265 -25.00 8.69 -2.03
N ASP A 266 -25.75 9.78 -1.84
CA ASP A 266 -25.32 10.87 -0.97
C ASP A 266 -25.13 10.36 0.48
N LYS A 267 -24.46 11.14 1.32
CA LYS A 267 -24.14 10.73 2.71
C LYS A 267 -25.38 10.46 3.56
N GLN A 268 -26.52 11.03 3.18
CA GLN A 268 -27.81 10.85 3.86
C GLN A 268 -28.63 9.68 3.29
N GLY A 269 -28.19 9.04 2.21
CA GLY A 269 -28.90 7.98 1.51
C GLY A 269 -30.18 8.42 0.78
N LYS A 270 -30.39 9.72 0.57
CA LYS A 270 -31.62 10.30 0.00
C LYS A 270 -31.59 10.40 -1.52
N ARG A 271 -30.41 10.61 -2.10
CA ARG A 271 -30.19 10.66 -3.55
C ARG A 271 -29.22 9.58 -3.98
N ALA A 272 -29.36 9.16 -5.23
CA ALA A 272 -28.50 8.14 -5.84
C ALA A 272 -28.13 8.55 -7.26
N CYS A 273 -26.95 8.14 -7.71
CA CYS A 273 -26.61 8.20 -9.13
C CYS A 273 -27.53 7.27 -9.91
N SER A 274 -27.95 7.71 -11.08
CA SER A 274 -28.85 6.98 -11.96
C SER A 274 -28.23 5.67 -12.41
N ILE A 275 -29.08 4.65 -12.53
CA ILE A 275 -28.73 3.35 -13.09
C ILE A 275 -29.68 3.04 -14.25
N PRO A 276 -29.27 2.21 -15.22
CA PRO A 276 -30.16 1.83 -16.31
C PRO A 276 -31.45 1.16 -15.78
N PRO A 277 -32.62 1.38 -16.43
CA PRO A 277 -33.88 0.77 -15.99
C PRO A 277 -33.83 -0.76 -15.87
N ALA A 278 -33.02 -1.42 -16.71
CA ALA A 278 -32.80 -2.87 -16.68
C ALA A 278 -32.19 -3.39 -15.36
N CYS A 279 -31.58 -2.50 -14.57
CA CYS A 279 -30.98 -2.76 -13.26
C CYS A 279 -31.91 -2.52 -12.07
N HIS A 280 -33.11 -1.95 -12.28
CA HIS A 280 -34.06 -1.74 -11.19
C HIS A 280 -34.41 -3.08 -10.52
N GLY A 281 -34.29 -3.14 -9.19
CA GLY A 281 -34.51 -4.35 -8.40
C GLY A 281 -33.34 -5.36 -8.40
N LYS A 282 -32.25 -5.10 -9.14
CA LYS A 282 -31.06 -5.98 -9.19
C LYS A 282 -29.82 -5.39 -8.52
N ILE A 283 -29.81 -4.08 -8.32
CA ILE A 283 -28.66 -3.35 -7.81
C ILE A 283 -28.93 -2.79 -6.43
N THR A 284 -27.99 -3.07 -5.52
CA THR A 284 -27.91 -2.39 -4.21
C THR A 284 -26.96 -1.21 -4.34
N GLN A 285 -27.48 0.01 -4.16
CA GLN A 285 -26.67 1.23 -4.09
C GLN A 285 -26.48 1.66 -2.63
N THR A 286 -25.23 1.98 -2.25
CA THR A 286 -24.89 2.38 -0.87
C THR A 286 -24.34 3.81 -0.82
N THR A 287 -24.33 4.38 0.38
CA THR A 287 -23.50 5.54 0.71
C THR A 287 -22.02 5.14 0.74
N PHE A 288 -21.13 6.08 1.06
CA PHE A 288 -19.77 5.72 1.49
C PHE A 288 -19.83 4.73 2.67
N LEU A 289 -18.97 3.72 2.65
CA LEU A 289 -18.94 2.63 3.63
C LEU A 289 -17.63 2.64 4.41
N THR A 290 -17.67 2.11 5.64
CA THR A 290 -16.44 1.70 6.32
C THR A 290 -15.80 0.53 5.58
N GLN A 291 -14.50 0.32 5.80
CA GLN A 291 -13.75 -0.74 5.15
C GLN A 291 -14.35 -2.13 5.44
N ASP A 292 -14.71 -2.42 6.69
CA ASP A 292 -15.35 -3.69 7.06
C ASP A 292 -16.69 -3.90 6.36
N ALA A 293 -17.51 -2.85 6.27
CA ALA A 293 -18.80 -2.92 5.57
C ALA A 293 -18.60 -3.15 4.07
N PHE A 294 -17.62 -2.48 3.46
CA PHE A 294 -17.25 -2.72 2.07
C PHE A 294 -16.77 -4.15 1.84
N PHE A 295 -15.89 -4.68 2.69
CA PHE A 295 -15.37 -6.04 2.60
C PHE A 295 -16.46 -7.11 2.75
N LYS A 296 -17.52 -6.84 3.53
CA LYS A 296 -18.70 -7.72 3.57
C LYS A 296 -19.38 -7.83 2.21
N TYR A 297 -19.57 -6.72 1.49
CA TYR A 297 -20.13 -6.79 0.13
C TYR A 297 -19.18 -7.49 -0.84
N LEU A 298 -17.90 -7.14 -0.80
CA LEU A 298 -16.90 -7.71 -1.69
C LEU A 298 -16.82 -9.24 -1.54
N ARG A 299 -16.72 -9.75 -0.30
CA ARG A 299 -16.71 -11.19 0.01
C ARG A 299 -17.99 -11.91 -0.40
N ASN A 300 -19.12 -11.21 -0.47
CA ASN A 300 -20.39 -11.79 -0.91
C ASN A 300 -20.62 -11.66 -2.43
N SER A 301 -19.67 -11.11 -3.18
CA SER A 301 -19.72 -11.02 -4.63
C SER A 301 -18.89 -12.11 -5.32
N ARG A 302 -19.34 -12.54 -6.50
CA ARG A 302 -18.62 -13.52 -7.32
C ARG A 302 -17.38 -12.93 -7.98
N PHE A 303 -17.39 -11.64 -8.31
CA PHE A 303 -16.21 -10.91 -8.76
C PHE A 303 -16.27 -9.42 -8.38
N SER A 304 -15.13 -8.73 -8.46
CA SER A 304 -15.04 -7.28 -8.32
C SER A 304 -14.90 -6.64 -9.69
N PHE A 305 -15.71 -5.62 -9.99
CA PHE A 305 -15.70 -4.91 -11.27
C PHE A 305 -14.89 -3.61 -11.16
N LEU A 306 -13.78 -3.54 -11.91
CA LEU A 306 -12.82 -2.43 -11.88
C LEU A 306 -12.70 -1.78 -13.28
N PRO A 307 -13.62 -0.88 -13.65
CA PRO A 307 -13.64 -0.25 -14.98
C PRO A 307 -12.77 0.99 -15.12
N GLN A 308 -12.18 1.46 -14.02
CA GLN A 308 -11.38 2.67 -14.01
C GLN A 308 -10.17 2.59 -14.95
N ILE A 309 -9.82 3.74 -15.53
CA ILE A 309 -8.61 3.93 -16.32
C ILE A 309 -7.58 4.73 -15.50
N HIS A 310 -8.05 5.79 -14.83
CA HIS A 310 -7.25 6.75 -14.07
C HIS A 310 -7.00 6.29 -12.62
N ASP A 311 -6.28 5.17 -12.47
CA ASP A 311 -5.96 4.60 -11.16
C ASP A 311 -4.62 3.83 -11.20
N ALA A 312 -3.54 4.47 -10.74
CA ALA A 312 -2.18 3.94 -10.77
C ALA A 312 -1.92 2.95 -9.62
N SER A 313 -2.80 2.86 -8.62
CA SER A 313 -2.67 1.90 -7.52
C SER A 313 -4.04 1.56 -6.93
N PRO A 314 -4.83 0.74 -7.65
CA PRO A 314 -6.18 0.41 -7.23
C PRO A 314 -6.16 -0.56 -6.04
N ARG A 315 -6.16 -0.06 -4.80
CA ARG A 315 -6.13 -0.90 -3.58
C ARG A 315 -7.26 -1.92 -3.52
N VAL A 316 -8.41 -1.58 -4.11
CA VAL A 316 -9.56 -2.49 -4.23
C VAL A 316 -9.20 -3.78 -4.96
N SER A 317 -8.23 -3.76 -5.87
CA SER A 317 -7.77 -4.97 -6.58
C SER A 317 -7.13 -5.98 -5.62
N THR A 318 -6.05 -5.61 -4.94
CA THR A 318 -5.35 -6.50 -3.99
C THR A 318 -6.24 -6.88 -2.81
N GLN A 319 -7.11 -5.97 -2.36
CA GLN A 319 -8.12 -6.27 -1.34
C GLN A 319 -9.14 -7.30 -1.81
N ALA A 320 -9.69 -7.17 -3.03
CA ALA A 320 -10.61 -8.17 -3.58
C ALA A 320 -9.93 -9.54 -3.67
N LEU A 321 -8.70 -9.58 -4.20
CA LEU A 321 -7.96 -10.82 -4.35
C LEU A 321 -7.71 -11.51 -3.01
N ALA A 322 -7.27 -10.77 -1.99
CA ALA A 322 -7.02 -11.29 -0.65
C ALA A 322 -8.31 -11.80 0.03
N LEU A 323 -9.47 -11.24 -0.32
CA LEU A 323 -10.78 -11.70 0.12
C LEU A 323 -11.35 -12.87 -0.69
N ASP A 324 -10.53 -13.47 -1.54
CA ASP A 324 -10.89 -14.56 -2.44
C ASP A 324 -11.97 -14.18 -3.46
N VAL A 325 -11.80 -13.00 -4.07
CA VAL A 325 -12.72 -12.45 -5.08
C VAL A 325 -11.92 -12.10 -6.34
N PRO A 326 -12.16 -12.79 -7.47
CA PRO A 326 -11.48 -12.46 -8.72
C PRO A 326 -11.92 -11.10 -9.25
N VAL A 327 -11.11 -10.51 -10.11
CA VAL A 327 -11.34 -9.14 -10.63
C VAL A 327 -11.64 -9.15 -12.14
N LEU A 328 -12.64 -8.38 -12.55
CA LEU A 328 -12.86 -8.01 -13.95
C LEU A 328 -12.35 -6.58 -14.14
N MET A 329 -11.20 -6.43 -14.77
CA MET A 329 -10.44 -5.17 -14.80
C MET A 329 -10.36 -4.59 -16.21
N ASN A 330 -10.44 -3.27 -16.33
CA ASN A 330 -10.16 -2.59 -17.58
C ASN A 330 -8.66 -2.71 -17.92
N TRP A 331 -8.32 -3.20 -19.11
CA TRP A 331 -6.95 -3.38 -19.59
C TRP A 331 -6.15 -2.07 -19.62
N HIS A 332 -6.84 -0.95 -19.89
CA HIS A 332 -6.26 0.38 -20.03
C HIS A 332 -6.02 1.09 -18.69
N ILE A 333 -6.28 0.44 -17.55
CA ILE A 333 -5.96 1.00 -16.23
C ILE A 333 -4.48 1.36 -16.11
N GLN A 334 -4.18 2.53 -15.52
CA GLN A 334 -2.81 3.01 -15.31
C GLN A 334 -1.98 2.04 -14.46
N GLY A 335 -2.60 1.43 -13.44
CA GLY A 335 -1.95 0.49 -12.55
C GLY A 335 -2.90 -0.57 -12.01
N GLY A 336 -2.34 -1.59 -11.40
CA GLY A 336 -3.05 -2.77 -10.90
C GLY A 336 -3.21 -3.90 -11.91
N TRP A 337 -2.87 -3.67 -13.18
CA TRP A 337 -2.89 -4.70 -14.22
C TRP A 337 -2.00 -5.90 -13.86
N LYS A 338 -0.88 -5.69 -13.15
CA LYS A 338 0.05 -6.76 -12.76
C LYS A 338 -0.59 -7.82 -11.84
N TYR A 339 -1.71 -7.48 -11.19
CA TYR A 339 -2.42 -8.40 -10.31
C TYR A 339 -3.37 -9.35 -11.05
N VAL A 340 -3.62 -9.12 -12.34
CA VAL A 340 -4.60 -9.88 -13.13
C VAL A 340 -3.89 -10.85 -14.06
N ASN A 341 -4.20 -12.13 -13.87
CA ASN A 341 -3.70 -13.25 -14.65
C ASN A 341 -4.72 -14.39 -14.63
N GLU A 342 -4.35 -15.55 -15.16
CA GLU A 342 -5.22 -16.73 -15.26
C GLU A 342 -5.75 -17.23 -13.91
N LYS A 343 -5.11 -16.90 -12.79
CA LYS A 343 -5.51 -17.29 -11.43
C LYS A 343 -6.37 -16.24 -10.74
N THR A 344 -6.37 -14.99 -11.19
CA THR A 344 -6.92 -13.88 -10.39
C THR A 344 -8.06 -13.12 -11.05
N GLY A 345 -8.24 -13.22 -12.37
CA GLY A 345 -9.32 -12.47 -13.01
C GLY A 345 -9.29 -12.45 -14.53
N GLU A 346 -9.98 -11.48 -15.10
CA GLU A 346 -10.09 -11.25 -16.54
C GLU A 346 -9.92 -9.76 -16.85
N PHE A 347 -9.42 -9.50 -18.06
CA PHE A 347 -9.40 -8.17 -18.63
C PHE A 347 -10.52 -7.96 -19.65
N PHE A 348 -10.92 -6.71 -19.80
CA PHE A 348 -11.68 -6.19 -20.94
C PHE A 348 -11.08 -4.85 -21.37
N HIS A 349 -11.26 -4.45 -22.62
CA HIS A 349 -10.79 -3.17 -23.14
C HIS A 349 -11.94 -2.14 -23.17
N ASP A 350 -13.06 -2.54 -23.75
CA ASP A 350 -14.24 -1.72 -23.92
C ASP A 350 -15.49 -2.60 -24.17
N MET A 351 -16.59 -2.03 -24.67
CA MET A 351 -17.81 -2.79 -24.91
C MET A 351 -17.70 -3.85 -26.02
N SER A 352 -16.70 -3.77 -26.90
CA SER A 352 -16.47 -4.74 -27.99
C SER A 352 -16.06 -6.13 -27.47
N ASP A 353 -15.33 -6.19 -26.35
CA ASP A 353 -14.85 -7.43 -25.74
C ASP A 353 -15.38 -7.66 -24.30
N PHE A 354 -16.11 -6.70 -23.74
CA PHE A 354 -16.69 -6.80 -22.39
C PHE A 354 -17.57 -8.04 -22.22
N ARG A 355 -18.41 -8.39 -23.21
CA ARG A 355 -19.30 -9.57 -23.14
C ARG A 355 -18.50 -10.87 -23.00
N PRO A 356 -17.57 -11.21 -23.92
CA PRO A 356 -16.69 -12.37 -23.74
C PRO A 356 -15.93 -12.39 -22.41
N ALA A 357 -15.41 -11.24 -21.95
CA ALA A 357 -14.69 -11.17 -20.67
C ALA A 357 -15.61 -11.45 -19.47
N LEU A 358 -16.83 -10.91 -19.50
CA LEU A 358 -17.86 -11.16 -18.50
C LEU A 358 -18.27 -12.64 -18.47
N GLU A 359 -18.45 -13.27 -19.63
CA GLU A 359 -18.77 -14.70 -19.72
C GLU A 359 -17.67 -15.57 -19.09
N ARG A 360 -16.39 -15.28 -19.39
CA ARG A 360 -15.25 -16.01 -18.81
C ARG A 360 -15.22 -15.90 -17.29
N ILE A 361 -15.31 -14.69 -16.74
CA ILE A 361 -15.26 -14.51 -15.29
C ILE A 361 -16.49 -15.09 -14.60
N LEU A 362 -17.67 -15.02 -15.22
CA LEU A 362 -18.87 -15.67 -14.69
C LEU A 362 -18.75 -17.19 -14.70
N ALA A 363 -18.21 -17.80 -15.75
CA ALA A 363 -18.03 -19.25 -15.82
C ALA A 363 -17.05 -19.72 -14.75
N ARG A 364 -15.86 -19.11 -14.70
CA ARG A 364 -14.76 -19.56 -13.83
C ARG A 364 -14.96 -19.21 -12.35
N SER A 365 -15.68 -18.13 -12.03
CA SER A 365 -16.01 -17.78 -10.63
C SER A 365 -16.93 -18.78 -9.92
N LYS A 366 -17.59 -19.69 -10.67
CA LYS A 366 -18.40 -20.77 -10.12
C LYS A 366 -17.60 -22.04 -9.80
N LEU A 367 -16.43 -22.18 -10.39
CA LEU A 367 -15.57 -23.35 -10.23
C LEU A 367 -14.76 -23.22 -8.94
N GLN A 368 -14.37 -24.36 -8.38
CA GLN A 368 -13.56 -24.46 -7.17
C GLN A 368 -12.22 -25.13 -7.48
N GLY A 369 -11.23 -24.92 -6.62
CA GLY A 369 -9.93 -25.56 -6.75
C GLY A 369 -9.18 -25.13 -8.03
N PRO A 370 -8.38 -26.03 -8.63
CA PRO A 370 -7.52 -25.71 -9.77
C PRO A 370 -8.25 -25.22 -11.03
N GLU A 371 -9.52 -25.59 -11.21
CA GLU A 371 -10.32 -25.20 -12.38
C GLU A 371 -10.88 -23.78 -12.27
N GLY A 372 -11.05 -23.28 -11.04
CA GLY A 372 -11.49 -21.93 -10.74
C GLY A 372 -10.35 -20.91 -10.61
N TYR A 373 -10.71 -19.68 -10.26
CA TYR A 373 -9.72 -18.69 -9.84
C TYR A 373 -9.20 -19.03 -8.44
N GLN A 374 -7.92 -18.71 -8.19
CA GLN A 374 -7.25 -18.84 -6.90
C GLN A 374 -6.66 -17.48 -6.47
N PRO A 375 -7.49 -16.42 -6.40
CA PRO A 375 -7.00 -15.05 -6.27
C PRO A 375 -6.29 -14.82 -4.93
N ARG A 376 -6.83 -15.38 -3.84
CA ARG A 376 -6.26 -15.21 -2.50
C ARG A 376 -4.92 -15.91 -2.36
N LYS A 377 -4.82 -17.15 -2.83
CA LYS A 377 -3.57 -17.92 -2.80
C LYS A 377 -2.48 -17.16 -3.56
N TRP A 378 -2.78 -16.77 -4.80
CA TRP A 378 -1.80 -16.08 -5.63
C TRP A 378 -1.36 -14.74 -5.04
N VAL A 379 -2.28 -13.91 -4.53
CA VAL A 379 -1.90 -12.59 -4.02
C VAL A 379 -1.06 -12.69 -2.74
N LEU A 380 -1.35 -13.65 -1.85
CA LEU A 380 -0.56 -13.86 -0.62
C LEU A 380 0.83 -14.45 -0.89
N GLU A 381 1.00 -15.19 -2.00
CA GLU A 381 2.30 -15.73 -2.43
C GLU A 381 3.19 -14.67 -3.12
N ASN A 382 2.63 -13.54 -3.55
CA ASN A 382 3.34 -12.58 -4.43
C ASN A 382 3.37 -11.14 -3.90
N TYR A 383 2.46 -10.76 -2.98
CA TYR A 383 2.33 -9.39 -2.47
C TYR A 383 2.05 -9.38 -0.97
N GLY A 384 2.06 -8.19 -0.37
CA GLY A 384 2.03 -7.99 1.07
C GLY A 384 3.37 -7.48 1.58
N ASN A 385 3.40 -7.05 2.84
CA ASN A 385 4.59 -6.45 3.44
C ASN A 385 5.81 -7.37 3.29
N GLU A 386 5.68 -8.67 3.58
CA GLU A 386 6.79 -9.62 3.49
C GLU A 386 7.33 -9.84 2.07
N GLN A 387 6.43 -9.86 1.07
CA GLN A 387 6.81 -10.19 -0.31
C GLN A 387 7.23 -8.95 -1.11
N SER A 388 6.70 -7.78 -0.74
CA SER A 388 6.90 -6.53 -1.47
C SER A 388 7.89 -5.58 -0.80
N GLY A 389 8.15 -5.65 0.50
CA GLY A 389 9.13 -4.77 1.15
C GLY A 389 8.89 -4.54 2.63
#